data_AF-A0A9E3DDA5-F1
#
_entry.id   AF-A0A9E3DDA5-F1
#
_cell.length_a   1.000
_cell.length_b   1.000
_cell.length_c   1.000
_cell.angle_alpha   90.00
_cell.angle_beta   90.00
_cell.angle_gamma   90.00
#
_symmetry.space_group_name_H-M   'P 1'
#
loop_
_entity.id
_entity.type
_entity.pdbx_description
1 polymer ?
#
loop_
_entity_poly.entity_id
_entity_poly.type
_entity_poly.pdbx_seq_one_letter_code
_entity_poly.pdbx_strand_id
1 'polypeptide(L)'
;MGADHAKSALGDGPIRERLKSSVRALADHRGATSSICPSDAARAVGGENWRELMADVREVARELARAGDVEITQGGKAVDPDGDWRGPIRIRTTPTEHG
;
A
#
# COMPACT_ATOMS: atom_id res chain seq x y z
N MET A 1 -25.76 -18.65 -2.41
CA MET A 1 -26.32 -17.51 -3.16
C MET A 1 -26.68 -16.47 -2.13
N GLY A 2 -25.95 -15.36 -2.06
CA GLY A 2 -26.06 -14.40 -0.95
C GLY A 2 -24.72 -13.82 -0.53
N ALA A 3 -23.95 -13.29 -1.49
CA ALA A 3 -22.86 -12.36 -1.19
C ALA A 3 -22.98 -11.14 -2.11
N ASP A 4 -24.23 -10.71 -2.35
CA ASP A 4 -24.60 -9.61 -3.24
C ASP A 4 -25.04 -8.35 -2.47
N HIS A 5 -24.66 -8.23 -1.19
CA HIS A 5 -25.04 -7.09 -0.35
C HIS A 5 -23.87 -6.53 0.46
N ALA A 6 -22.84 -6.05 -0.23
CA ALA A 6 -21.87 -5.10 0.34
C ALA A 6 -21.26 -4.18 -0.73
N LYS A 7 -22.02 -3.88 -1.78
CA LYS A 7 -21.68 -2.85 -2.76
C LYS A 7 -22.64 -1.69 -2.56
N SER A 8 -22.07 -0.49 -2.41
CA SER A 8 -22.74 0.81 -2.62
C SER A 8 -23.44 1.45 -1.42
N ALA A 9 -22.66 1.80 -0.39
CA ALA A 9 -22.84 3.05 0.38
C ALA A 9 -21.52 3.31 1.11
N LEU A 10 -20.83 4.42 0.84
CA LEU A 10 -19.42 4.73 1.18
C LEU A 10 -18.41 4.20 0.13
N GLY A 11 -18.41 4.77 -1.07
CA GLY A 11 -17.37 4.49 -2.06
C GLY A 11 -15.97 4.75 -1.47
N ASP A 12 -15.02 3.84 -1.70
CA ASP A 12 -13.60 3.89 -1.30
C ASP A 12 -13.22 3.49 0.15
N GLY A 13 -14.11 3.64 1.14
CA GLY A 13 -13.79 3.46 2.57
C GLY A 13 -13.20 2.11 3.01
N PRO A 14 -13.79 0.94 2.72
CA PRO A 14 -13.33 -0.34 3.28
C PRO A 14 -12.15 -0.98 2.53
N ILE A 15 -12.03 -0.75 1.22
CA ILE A 15 -10.91 -1.30 0.43
C ILE A 15 -9.64 -0.53 0.71
N ARG A 16 -9.71 0.82 0.74
CA ARG A 16 -8.54 1.66 1.01
C ARG A 16 -7.96 1.39 2.40
N GLU A 17 -8.79 1.24 3.42
CA GLU A 17 -8.35 0.91 4.78
C GLU A 17 -7.73 -0.49 4.88
N ARG A 18 -8.27 -1.47 4.14
CA ARG A 18 -7.66 -2.80 4.01
C ARG A 18 -6.31 -2.71 3.31
N LEU A 19 -6.19 -1.93 2.24
CA LEU A 19 -4.92 -1.71 1.55
C LEU A 19 -3.89 -1.07 2.48
N LYS A 20 -4.25 -0.05 3.26
CA LYS A 20 -3.36 0.56 4.26
C LYS A 20 -2.87 -0.48 5.26
N SER A 21 -3.80 -1.23 5.84
CA SER A 21 -3.50 -2.28 6.82
C SER A 21 -2.60 -3.36 6.23
N SER A 22 -2.87 -3.80 4.99
CA SER A 22 -2.05 -4.79 4.29
C SER A 22 -0.66 -4.27 3.95
N VAL A 23 -0.53 -3.03 3.45
CA VAL A 23 0.78 -2.42 3.16
C VAL A 23 1.61 -2.35 4.43
N ARG A 24 1.04 -1.85 5.54
CA ARG A 24 1.73 -1.76 6.82
C ARG A 24 2.13 -3.13 7.35
N ALA A 25 1.19 -4.08 7.41
CA ALA A 25 1.46 -5.42 7.92
C ALA A 25 2.52 -6.17 7.10
N LEU A 26 2.48 -6.06 5.77
CA LEU A 26 3.46 -6.71 4.90
C LEU A 26 4.83 -6.03 4.98
N ALA A 27 4.87 -4.70 5.08
CA ALA A 27 6.12 -3.95 5.24
C ALA A 27 6.77 -4.22 6.61
N ASP A 28 5.97 -4.26 7.67
CA ASP A 28 6.38 -4.61 9.04
C ASP A 28 6.93 -6.04 9.11
N HIS A 29 6.18 -7.01 8.57
CA HIS A 29 6.58 -8.41 8.56
C HIS A 29 7.91 -8.65 7.82
N ARG A 30 8.22 -7.84 6.81
CA ARG A 30 9.48 -7.88 6.08
C ARG A 30 10.62 -7.18 6.82
N GLY A 31 10.31 -6.23 7.71
CA GLY A 31 11.28 -5.45 8.46
C GLY A 31 12.01 -4.39 7.63
N ALA A 32 12.78 -3.53 8.30
CA ALA A 32 13.45 -2.37 7.70
C ALA A 32 14.51 -2.71 6.63
N THR A 33 14.97 -3.97 6.58
CA THR A 33 15.96 -4.46 5.60
C THR A 33 15.33 -5.03 4.33
N SER A 34 14.00 -5.16 4.30
CA SER A 34 13.27 -5.65 3.13
C SER A 34 12.14 -4.72 2.72
N SER A 35 11.65 -4.96 1.51
CA SER A 35 10.67 -4.11 0.87
C SER A 35 9.63 -4.94 0.15
N ILE A 36 8.39 -4.46 0.13
CA ILE A 36 7.28 -5.06 -0.60
C ILE A 36 7.05 -4.34 -1.92
N CYS A 37 6.37 -5.01 -2.86
CA CYS A 37 5.83 -4.37 -4.04
C CYS A 37 4.37 -3.96 -3.80
N PRO A 38 3.87 -2.89 -4.45
CA PRO A 38 2.45 -2.53 -4.38
C PRO A 38 1.53 -3.67 -4.83
N SER A 39 1.98 -4.50 -5.78
CA SER A 39 1.23 -5.68 -6.26
C SER A 39 1.03 -6.77 -5.20
N ASP A 40 1.84 -6.80 -4.15
CA ASP A 40 1.69 -7.76 -3.06
C ASP A 40 0.47 -7.40 -2.20
N ALA A 41 0.41 -6.14 -1.75
CA ALA A 41 -0.73 -5.60 -1.01
C ALA A 41 -2.03 -5.63 -1.84
N ALA A 42 -1.95 -5.28 -3.13
CA ALA A 42 -3.13 -5.33 -4.00
C ALA A 42 -3.66 -6.76 -4.18
N ARG A 43 -2.80 -7.78 -4.27
CA ARG A 43 -3.23 -9.18 -4.35
C ARG A 43 -3.82 -9.66 -3.03
N ALA A 44 -3.25 -9.24 -1.91
CA ALA A 44 -3.76 -9.60 -0.59
C ALA A 44 -5.20 -9.10 -0.36
N VAL A 45 -5.56 -7.93 -0.93
CA VAL A 45 -6.90 -7.34 -0.77
C VAL A 45 -7.84 -7.63 -1.93
N GLY A 46 -7.33 -7.55 -3.17
CA GLY A 46 -8.12 -7.61 -4.40
C GLY A 46 -8.15 -8.96 -5.10
N GLY A 47 -7.34 -9.94 -4.67
CA GLY A 47 -7.31 -11.27 -5.29
C GLY A 47 -7.07 -11.19 -6.80
N GLU A 48 -8.03 -11.63 -7.60
CA GLU A 48 -7.98 -11.60 -9.08
C GLU A 48 -8.10 -10.18 -9.66
N ASN A 49 -8.76 -9.27 -8.95
CA ASN A 49 -9.00 -7.88 -9.35
C ASN A 49 -7.90 -6.92 -8.87
N TRP A 50 -6.76 -7.44 -8.41
CA TRP A 50 -5.64 -6.65 -7.89
C TRP A 50 -5.12 -5.58 -8.85
N ARG A 51 -5.30 -5.78 -10.17
CA ARG A 51 -4.85 -4.83 -11.20
C ARG A 51 -5.64 -3.52 -11.12
N GLU A 52 -6.91 -3.59 -10.75
CA GLU A 52 -7.78 -2.42 -10.59
C GLU A 52 -7.36 -1.61 -9.36
N LEU A 53 -6.91 -2.28 -8.30
CA LEU A 53 -6.44 -1.67 -7.05
C LEU A 53 -5.04 -1.06 -7.15
N MET A 54 -4.35 -1.13 -8.30
CA MET A 54 -3.00 -0.60 -8.42
C MET A 54 -2.93 0.92 -8.25
N ALA A 55 -3.95 1.65 -8.68
CA ALA A 55 -4.05 3.07 -8.45
C ALA A 55 -4.23 3.35 -6.94
N ASP A 56 -5.14 2.64 -6.29
CA ASP A 56 -5.43 2.80 -4.87
C ASP A 56 -4.24 2.47 -3.98
N VAL A 57 -3.51 1.39 -4.28
CA VAL A 57 -2.29 1.05 -3.52
C VAL A 57 -1.22 2.12 -3.64
N ARG A 58 -1.07 2.74 -4.83
CA ARG A 58 -0.11 3.84 -5.00
C ARG A 58 -0.50 5.02 -4.14
N GLU A 59 -1.77 5.41 -4.14
CA GLU A 59 -2.28 6.51 -3.32
C GLU A 59 -2.14 6.22 -1.82
N VAL A 60 -2.47 5.00 -1.40
CA VAL A 60 -2.27 4.53 -0.01
C VAL A 60 -0.80 4.55 0.40
N ALA A 61 0.10 4.08 -0.48
CA ALA A 61 1.53 4.10 -0.20
C ALA A 61 2.04 5.54 -0.04
N ARG A 62 1.56 6.49 -0.86
CA ARG A 62 1.87 7.92 -0.72
C ARG A 62 1.38 8.46 0.62
N GLU A 63 0.16 8.13 0.99
CA GLU A 63 -0.45 8.59 2.25
C GLU A 63 0.36 8.10 3.45
N LEU A 64 0.68 6.81 3.49
CA LEU A 64 1.51 6.22 4.55
C LEU A 64 2.93 6.81 4.57
N ALA A 65 3.50 7.11 3.40
CA ALA A 65 4.83 7.72 3.32
C ALA A 65 4.84 9.17 3.80
N ARG A 66 3.77 9.93 3.55
CA ARG A 66 3.59 11.28 4.09
C ARG A 66 3.40 11.26 5.60
N ALA A 67 2.72 10.23 6.12
CA ALA A 67 2.55 10.03 7.56
C ALA A 67 3.85 9.57 8.25
N GLY A 68 4.85 9.10 7.48
CA GLY A 68 6.11 8.59 8.00
C GLY A 68 6.05 7.14 8.46
N ASP A 69 4.96 6.41 8.20
CA ASP A 69 4.82 4.97 8.51
C ASP A 69 5.63 4.08 7.56
N VAL A 70 5.83 4.52 6.32
CA VAL A 70 6.58 3.77 5.30
C VAL A 70 7.48 4.68 4.48
N GLU A 71 8.47 4.11 3.81
CA GLU A 71 9.29 4.82 2.85
C GLU A 71 9.13 4.18 1.46
N ILE A 72 8.94 5.02 0.45
CA ILE A 72 8.89 4.60 -0.95
C ILE A 72 10.27 4.77 -1.55
N THR A 73 10.77 3.71 -2.17
CA THR A 73 12.03 3.72 -2.90
C THR A 73 11.84 3.29 -4.36
N GLN A 74 12.58 3.90 -5.27
CA GLN A 74 12.63 3.51 -6.68
C GLN A 74 14.10 3.37 -7.11
N GLY A 75 14.45 2.20 -7.65
CA GLY A 75 15.85 1.90 -8.01
C GLY A 75 16.83 2.00 -6.83
N GLY A 76 16.36 1.72 -5.61
CA GLY A 76 17.16 1.81 -4.39
C GLY A 76 17.31 3.21 -3.79
N LYS A 77 16.66 4.23 -4.36
CA LYS A 77 16.67 5.60 -3.84
C LYS A 77 15.32 5.95 -3.26
N ALA A 78 15.28 6.60 -2.09
CA ALA A 78 14.06 7.17 -1.55
C ALA A 78 13.48 8.18 -2.55
N VAL A 79 12.18 8.08 -2.81
CA VAL A 79 11.46 9.01 -3.68
C VAL A 79 10.45 9.78 -2.85
N ASP A 80 10.21 11.01 -3.28
CA ASP A 80 9.22 11.87 -2.65
C ASP A 80 7.79 11.36 -2.96
N PRO A 81 6.90 11.26 -1.95
CA PRO A 81 5.54 10.78 -2.13
C PRO A 81 4.64 11.75 -2.92
N ASP A 82 4.96 13.04 -2.98
CA ASP A 82 4.31 14.05 -3.83
C ASP A 82 4.86 14.07 -5.26
N GLY A 83 6.01 13.46 -5.49
CA GLY A 83 6.68 13.46 -6.79
C GLY A 83 5.98 12.64 -7.89
N ASP A 84 6.31 12.95 -9.15
CA ASP A 84 5.96 12.11 -10.30
C ASP A 84 6.94 10.93 -10.37
N TRP A 85 6.54 9.80 -9.80
CA TRP A 85 7.25 8.53 -9.95
C TRP A 85 6.45 7.55 -10.80
N ARG A 86 7.11 6.98 -11.80
CA ARG A 86 6.53 6.00 -12.73
C ARG A 86 7.32 4.71 -12.70
N GLY A 87 6.59 3.60 -12.86
CA GLY A 87 7.18 2.28 -12.91
C GLY A 87 7.24 1.57 -11.54
N PRO A 88 8.19 0.63 -11.38
CA PRO A 88 8.26 -0.25 -10.22
C PRO A 88 8.84 0.49 -9.00
N ILE A 89 8.01 0.57 -7.96
CA ILE A 89 8.39 1.10 -6.65
C ILE A 89 8.48 -0.02 -5.61
N ARG A 90 9.21 0.25 -4.53
CA ARG A 90 9.39 -0.63 -3.39
C ARG A 90 9.00 0.13 -2.13
N ILE A 91 8.17 -0.48 -1.31
CA ILE A 91 7.68 0.12 -0.06
C ILE A 91 8.38 -0.61 1.07
N ARG A 92 9.05 0.10 1.97
CA ARG A 92 9.66 -0.46 3.18
C ARG A 92 9.04 0.18 4.40
N THR A 93 8.99 -0.54 5.51
CA THR A 93 8.63 0.09 6.78
C THR A 93 9.72 1.10 7.13
N THR A 94 9.32 2.29 7.58
CA THR A 94 10.28 3.13 8.30
C THR A 94 10.55 2.46 9.64
N PRO A 95 11.77 2.55 10.19
CA PRO A 95 11.94 2.34 11.62
C PRO A 95 11.19 3.48 12.29
N THR A 96 9.89 3.30 12.52
CA THR A 96 9.18 4.12 13.47
C THR A 96 9.87 3.84 14.80
N GLU A 97 10.59 4.81 15.34
CA GLU A 97 11.04 4.76 16.72
C GLU A 97 9.76 4.74 17.57
N HIS A 98 9.22 3.55 17.78
CA HIS A 98 8.24 3.28 18.82
C HIS A 98 9.01 3.37 20.13
N GLY A 99 9.20 4.60 20.60
CA GLY A 99 9.68 4.90 21.95
C GLY A 99 8.72 4.42 23.02
#